data_AF-A0A2D6MHS2-F1
#
_entry.id   AF-A0A2D6MHS2-F1
#
_cell.length_a   1.000
_cell.length_b   1.000
_cell.length_c   1.000
_cell.angle_alpha   90.00
_cell.angle_beta   90.00
_cell.angle_gamma   90.00
#
_symmetry.space_group_name_H-M   'P 1'
#
loop_
_entity.id
_entity.type
_entity.pdbx_description
1 polymer ?
#
loop_
_entity_poly.entity_id
_entity_poly.type
_entity_poly.pdbx_seq_one_letter_code
_entity_poly.pdbx_strand_id
1 'polypeptide(L)'
;MSLYYAESNSETTRKLFIKRNIYRNRMIGAAARFPNIIDFNFAEKQLYGRVNRVFTPITFNNSVLQLKQFDASVSQGDGISAINFVVDAFNGLNQQFAKCATQGKISKDDPYLSTLRVFRAYVPPHQAYNDQWRAYMALVDAAFKAANVEVKDFDEFIKELMIVLNKTAATTAFTQPAFTKSRRCSIQTSGLAVEIANLNASNDFDKIVAFVRSPNWGFYVNACNSYGFMVDQWNPWRLVADIGAPAMIRDYVSKYGVTSTQQIIDLAYSYTHGRYYRNFKYYLLNMYNHVRKKMVTVEEQCGGRTIQKRIQTKTYSMEELTEKYSESYFLELYCRIRFLEEESSFPEYKKISLTKDTIALYNSKSLGAALEKFERIINKTFDYSGSMSYIIDHRRAVRDSEGP
;
A
#
# COMPACT_ATOMS: atom_id res chain seq x y z
N MET A 1 -12.23 27.59 -15.54
CA MET A 1 -12.49 26.14 -15.46
C MET A 1 -12.24 25.51 -16.83
N SER A 2 -11.30 24.57 -16.88
CA SER A 2 -11.04 23.74 -18.06
C SER A 2 -12.29 23.00 -18.52
N LEU A 3 -12.55 23.02 -19.83
CA LEU A 3 -13.70 22.32 -20.44
C LEU A 3 -13.47 20.80 -20.48
N TYR A 4 -12.21 20.36 -20.64
CA TYR A 4 -11.87 18.99 -21.00
C TYR A 4 -11.20 18.18 -19.89
N TYR A 5 -10.54 18.84 -18.94
CA TYR A 5 -9.75 18.19 -17.90
C TYR A 5 -10.19 18.67 -16.52
N ALA A 6 -10.15 17.77 -15.53
CA ALA A 6 -10.51 18.10 -14.15
C ALA A 6 -9.40 18.94 -13.51
N GLU A 7 -9.75 20.06 -12.88
CA GLU A 7 -8.81 20.92 -12.13
C GLU A 7 -8.75 20.54 -10.64
N SER A 8 -9.80 19.86 -10.16
CA SER A 8 -9.93 19.38 -8.77
C SER A 8 -10.97 18.24 -8.71
N ASN A 9 -11.22 17.73 -7.50
CA ASN A 9 -12.31 16.78 -7.21
C ASN A 9 -13.62 17.47 -6.77
N SER A 10 -13.77 18.78 -6.94
CA SER A 10 -14.95 19.53 -6.47
C SER A 10 -16.09 19.63 -7.50
N GLU A 11 -15.90 19.11 -8.72
CA GLU A 11 -16.95 19.09 -9.74
C GLU A 11 -17.97 17.96 -9.50
N THR A 12 -19.13 18.02 -10.17
CA THR A 12 -20.15 16.97 -10.06
C THR A 12 -19.61 15.62 -10.56
N THR A 13 -20.10 14.51 -9.98
CA THR A 13 -19.67 13.14 -10.32
C THR A 13 -19.72 12.87 -11.82
N ARG A 14 -20.79 13.31 -12.51
CA ARG A 14 -20.92 13.17 -13.96
C ARG A 14 -19.83 13.93 -14.73
N LYS A 15 -19.54 15.17 -14.34
CA LYS A 15 -18.50 15.99 -14.99
C LYS A 15 -17.11 15.40 -14.75
N LEU A 16 -16.81 15.01 -13.51
CA LEU A 16 -15.56 14.33 -13.19
C LEU A 16 -15.40 13.06 -14.01
N PHE A 17 -16.41 12.18 -14.04
CA PHE A 17 -16.35 10.95 -14.83
C PHE A 17 -16.01 11.20 -16.29
N ILE A 18 -16.69 12.15 -16.95
CA ILE A 18 -16.42 12.51 -18.35
C ILE A 18 -14.99 13.03 -18.51
N LYS A 19 -14.56 13.99 -17.70
CA LYS A 19 -13.21 14.60 -17.79
C LYS A 19 -12.09 13.59 -17.50
N ARG A 20 -12.26 12.71 -16.51
CA ARG A 20 -11.31 11.62 -16.21
C ARG A 20 -11.20 10.63 -17.37
N ASN A 21 -12.31 10.33 -18.05
CA ASN A 21 -12.30 9.48 -19.24
C ASN A 21 -11.60 10.16 -20.43
N ILE A 22 -11.77 11.46 -20.61
CA ILE A 22 -11.02 12.22 -21.64
C ILE A 22 -9.51 12.15 -21.37
N TYR A 23 -9.08 12.38 -20.12
CA TYR A 23 -7.68 12.21 -19.73
C TYR A 23 -7.19 10.78 -20.00
N ARG A 24 -7.95 9.77 -19.54
CA ARG A 24 -7.61 8.35 -19.73
C ARG A 24 -7.41 8.01 -21.20
N ASN A 25 -8.35 8.39 -22.08
CA ASN A 25 -8.26 8.09 -23.52
C ASN A 25 -7.02 8.72 -24.15
N ARG A 26 -6.68 9.96 -23.75
CA ARG A 26 -5.44 10.61 -24.21
C ARG A 26 -4.20 9.84 -23.77
N MET A 27 -4.17 9.37 -22.53
CA MET A 27 -3.05 8.58 -22.01
C MET A 27 -2.96 7.19 -22.62
N ILE A 28 -4.08 6.53 -22.94
CA ILE A 28 -4.10 5.28 -23.70
C ILE A 28 -3.47 5.47 -25.08
N GLY A 29 -3.81 6.56 -25.77
CA GLY A 29 -3.17 6.92 -27.05
C GLY A 29 -1.66 7.14 -26.91
N ALA A 30 -1.22 7.77 -25.82
CA ALA A 30 0.21 7.93 -25.53
C ALA A 30 0.88 6.58 -25.23
N ALA A 31 0.25 5.70 -24.45
CA ALA A 31 0.78 4.38 -24.11
C ALA A 31 0.90 3.44 -25.31
N ALA A 32 0.02 3.60 -26.31
CA ALA A 32 0.14 2.87 -27.59
C ALA A 32 1.44 3.23 -28.35
N ARG A 33 1.92 4.48 -28.19
CA ARG A 33 3.21 4.93 -28.74
C ARG A 33 4.39 4.62 -27.82
N PHE A 34 4.16 4.65 -26.50
CA PHE A 34 5.18 4.51 -25.48
C PHE A 34 4.78 3.43 -24.45
N PRO A 35 5.21 2.18 -24.66
CA PRO A 35 4.80 1.04 -23.82
C PRO A 35 5.21 1.13 -22.34
N ASN A 36 6.16 2.00 -22.00
CA ASN A 36 6.58 2.24 -20.63
C ASN A 36 5.70 3.25 -19.87
N ILE A 37 4.62 3.75 -20.48
CA ILE A 37 3.54 4.45 -19.76
C ILE A 37 2.60 3.38 -19.19
N ILE A 38 2.55 3.26 -17.86
CA ILE A 38 1.87 2.17 -17.17
C ILE A 38 0.75 2.70 -16.28
N ASP A 39 -0.41 2.05 -16.35
CA ASP A 39 -1.49 2.27 -15.39
C ASP A 39 -1.23 1.49 -14.09
N PHE A 40 -0.64 2.17 -13.10
CA PHE A 40 -0.43 1.60 -11.76
C PHE A 40 -1.71 1.56 -10.90
N ASN A 41 -2.87 1.95 -11.44
CA ASN A 41 -4.17 1.74 -10.79
C ASN A 41 -4.94 0.56 -11.39
N PHE A 42 -4.34 -0.18 -12.34
CA PHE A 42 -4.95 -1.30 -13.03
C PHE A 42 -4.33 -2.63 -12.61
N ALA A 43 -5.16 -3.59 -12.21
CA ALA A 43 -4.75 -4.96 -11.95
C ALA A 43 -3.57 -5.08 -10.98
N GLU A 44 -2.75 -6.10 -11.17
CA GLU A 44 -1.66 -6.45 -10.26
C GLU A 44 -0.56 -5.38 -10.25
N LYS A 45 -0.50 -4.49 -11.25
CA LYS A 45 0.45 -3.36 -11.28
C LYS A 45 0.21 -2.39 -10.12
N GLN A 46 -1.00 -2.35 -9.56
CA GLN A 46 -1.25 -1.60 -8.35
C GLN A 46 -0.38 -2.04 -7.18
N LEU A 47 -0.02 -3.33 -7.11
CA LEU A 47 0.75 -3.91 -6.02
C LEU A 47 2.26 -3.90 -6.28
N TYR A 48 2.72 -3.27 -7.38
CA TYR A 48 4.13 -3.27 -7.77
C TYR A 48 5.03 -2.72 -6.66
N GLY A 49 6.07 -3.48 -6.30
CA GLY A 49 7.01 -3.15 -5.22
C GLY A 49 6.43 -3.29 -3.80
N ARG A 50 5.18 -3.75 -3.64
CA ARG A 50 4.49 -3.94 -2.35
C ARG A 50 4.16 -5.40 -2.04
N VAL A 51 4.25 -6.27 -3.05
CA VAL A 51 4.08 -7.72 -2.90
C VAL A 51 5.17 -8.48 -3.64
N ASN A 52 5.45 -9.72 -3.23
CA ASN A 52 6.33 -10.61 -3.96
C ASN A 52 5.60 -11.32 -5.13
N ARG A 53 6.28 -12.26 -5.81
CA ARG A 53 5.72 -12.99 -6.96
C ARG A 53 4.52 -13.88 -6.66
N VAL A 54 4.28 -14.20 -5.39
CA VAL A 54 3.10 -14.94 -4.92
C VAL A 54 2.12 -14.05 -4.17
N PHE A 55 2.21 -12.73 -4.38
CA PHE A 55 1.34 -11.69 -3.84
C PHE A 55 1.35 -11.54 -2.32
N THR A 56 2.31 -12.16 -1.63
CA THR A 56 2.53 -11.93 -0.20
C THR A 56 3.08 -10.51 0.01
N PRO A 57 2.50 -9.71 0.93
CA PRO A 57 2.99 -8.36 1.24
C PRO A 57 4.45 -8.33 1.67
N ILE A 58 5.20 -7.40 1.08
CA ILE A 58 6.60 -7.16 1.38
C ILE A 58 6.83 -5.68 1.71
N THR A 59 7.86 -5.42 2.50
CA THR A 59 8.30 -4.08 2.88
C THR A 59 9.79 -3.96 2.67
N PHE A 60 10.24 -2.80 2.19
CA PHE A 60 11.66 -2.54 1.98
C PHE A 60 12.44 -2.74 3.28
N ASN A 61 13.52 -3.51 3.18
CA ASN A 61 14.43 -3.86 4.26
C ASN A 61 15.83 -3.41 3.81
N ASN A 62 16.36 -2.39 4.49
CA ASN A 62 17.62 -1.72 4.19
C ASN A 62 18.86 -2.59 4.51
N SER A 63 18.88 -3.85 4.06
CA SER A 63 19.92 -4.82 4.36
C SER A 63 21.03 -4.81 3.31
N VAL A 64 20.77 -5.40 2.14
CA VAL A 64 21.76 -5.57 1.06
C VAL A 64 21.65 -4.45 0.04
N LEU A 65 20.43 -4.22 -0.45
CA LEU A 65 20.12 -3.06 -1.28
C LEU A 65 19.71 -1.93 -0.35
N GLN A 66 20.51 -0.87 -0.33
CA GLN A 66 20.39 0.18 0.66
C GLN A 66 19.71 1.42 0.10
N LEU A 67 19.17 2.25 0.98
CA LEU A 67 18.77 3.62 0.63
C LEU A 67 20.01 4.44 0.34
N LYS A 68 19.99 5.09 -0.81
CA LYS A 68 20.94 6.12 -1.19
C LYS A 68 20.18 7.45 -1.24
N GLN A 69 20.80 8.51 -0.74
CA GLN A 69 20.26 9.85 -0.85
C GLN A 69 20.53 10.42 -2.24
N PHE A 70 19.58 11.23 -2.74
CA PHE A 70 19.82 12.05 -3.93
C PHE A 70 20.73 13.23 -3.57
N ASP A 71 21.55 13.65 -4.52
CA ASP A 71 22.39 14.82 -4.35
C ASP A 71 21.53 16.09 -4.16
N ALA A 72 21.98 16.99 -3.28
CA ALA A 72 21.29 18.25 -2.98
C ALA A 72 21.11 19.14 -4.22
N SER A 73 21.96 18.99 -5.25
CA SER A 73 21.83 19.71 -6.53
C SER A 73 20.66 19.23 -7.39
N VAL A 74 20.06 18.08 -7.06
CA VAL A 74 18.99 17.43 -7.80
C VAL A 74 17.72 17.31 -6.95
N SER A 75 17.83 17.19 -5.63
CA SER A 75 16.68 17.13 -4.73
C SER A 75 16.09 18.53 -4.45
N GLN A 76 14.80 18.56 -4.09
CA GLN A 76 14.06 19.76 -3.65
C GLN A 76 13.68 19.67 -2.17
N GLY A 77 14.45 18.90 -1.41
CA GLY A 77 14.27 18.69 0.02
C GLY A 77 15.40 17.85 0.59
N ASP A 78 15.53 17.88 1.91
CA ASP A 78 16.57 17.19 2.64
C ASP A 78 16.25 15.70 2.81
N GLY A 79 17.29 14.87 2.71
CA GLY A 79 17.19 13.43 3.01
C GLY A 79 16.33 12.61 2.04
N ILE A 80 15.93 13.16 0.88
CA ILE A 80 15.20 12.40 -0.13
C ILE A 80 16.08 11.23 -0.59
N SER A 81 15.54 10.02 -0.52
CA SER A 81 16.27 8.80 -0.84
C SER A 81 15.39 7.79 -1.58
N ALA A 82 16.06 6.87 -2.29
CA ALA A 82 15.45 5.71 -2.93
C ALA A 82 16.45 4.54 -2.82
N ILE A 83 16.09 3.36 -3.32
CA ILE A 83 17.06 2.25 -3.38
C ILE A 83 18.26 2.67 -4.24
N ASN A 84 19.47 2.29 -3.83
CA ASN A 84 20.74 2.70 -4.42
C ASN A 84 20.78 2.66 -5.96
N PHE A 85 20.36 1.56 -6.58
CA PHE A 85 20.33 1.43 -8.05
C PHE A 85 19.29 2.35 -8.71
N VAL A 86 18.21 2.71 -8.01
CA VAL A 86 17.18 3.64 -8.48
C VAL A 86 17.75 5.06 -8.53
N VAL A 87 18.51 5.44 -7.50
CA VAL A 87 19.23 6.72 -7.47
C VAL A 87 20.27 6.79 -8.60
N ASP A 88 21.03 5.72 -8.81
CA ASP A 88 22.03 5.66 -9.87
C ASP A 88 21.40 5.76 -11.27
N ALA A 89 20.30 5.04 -11.50
CA ALA A 89 19.54 5.11 -12.74
C ALA A 89 18.99 6.51 -12.99
N PHE A 90 18.45 7.14 -11.96
CA PHE A 90 17.95 8.51 -12.05
C PHE A 90 19.07 9.52 -12.33
N ASN A 91 20.22 9.36 -11.70
CA ASN A 91 21.38 10.23 -11.95
C ASN A 91 21.87 10.09 -13.39
N GLY A 92 21.92 8.87 -13.94
CA GLY A 92 22.19 8.64 -15.35
C GLY A 92 21.18 9.32 -16.26
N LEU A 93 19.89 9.20 -15.95
CA LEU A 93 18.81 9.85 -16.70
C LEU A 93 18.96 11.38 -16.66
N ASN A 94 19.21 11.96 -15.49
CA ASN A 94 19.36 13.40 -15.33
C ASN A 94 20.58 13.94 -16.09
N GLN A 95 21.69 13.21 -16.12
CA GLN A 95 22.85 13.57 -16.95
C GLN A 95 22.50 13.57 -18.45
N GLN A 96 21.66 12.64 -18.90
CA GLN A 96 21.21 12.61 -20.29
C GLN A 96 20.34 13.84 -20.65
N PHE A 97 19.48 14.26 -19.74
CA PHE A 97 18.74 15.52 -19.88
C PHE A 97 19.67 16.72 -20.00
N ALA A 98 20.66 16.84 -19.09
CA ALA A 98 21.63 17.94 -19.14
C ALA A 98 22.42 17.98 -20.47
N LYS A 99 22.84 16.81 -20.98
CA LYS A 99 23.52 16.69 -22.27
C LYS A 99 22.61 17.12 -23.42
N CYS A 100 21.39 16.60 -23.49
CA CYS A 100 20.46 16.91 -24.56
C CYS A 100 19.97 18.36 -24.54
N ALA A 101 19.80 18.96 -23.36
CA ALA A 101 19.50 20.37 -23.21
C ALA A 101 20.66 21.23 -23.75
N THR A 102 21.91 20.92 -23.36
CA THR A 102 23.10 21.63 -23.85
C THR A 102 23.23 21.56 -25.37
N GLN A 103 22.93 20.40 -25.96
CA GLN A 103 22.95 20.17 -27.41
C GLN A 103 21.74 20.74 -28.17
N GLY A 104 20.76 21.33 -27.49
CA GLY A 104 19.55 21.85 -28.12
C GLY A 104 18.60 20.78 -28.66
N LYS A 105 18.73 19.52 -28.20
CA LYS A 105 17.85 18.40 -28.60
C LYS A 105 16.50 18.42 -27.88
N ILE A 106 16.43 19.12 -26.76
CA ILE A 106 15.21 19.37 -25.99
C ILE A 106 15.12 20.87 -25.66
N SER A 107 13.90 21.36 -25.45
CA SER A 107 13.68 22.72 -24.98
C SER A 107 14.34 22.92 -23.61
N LYS A 108 14.94 24.09 -23.38
CA LYS A 108 15.52 24.50 -22.08
C LYS A 108 14.52 25.22 -21.17
N ASP A 109 13.40 25.66 -21.74
CA ASP A 109 12.42 26.50 -21.07
C ASP A 109 11.26 25.69 -20.44
N ASP A 110 11.35 24.35 -20.46
CA ASP A 110 10.34 23.50 -19.85
C ASP A 110 10.54 23.42 -18.32
N PRO A 111 9.49 23.67 -17.51
CA PRO A 111 9.63 23.77 -16.05
C PRO A 111 10.05 22.47 -15.36
N TYR A 112 9.76 21.31 -15.95
CA TYR A 112 10.02 20.00 -15.31
C TYR A 112 10.86 19.06 -16.17
N LEU A 113 10.74 19.16 -17.50
CA LEU A 113 11.34 18.25 -18.47
C LEU A 113 12.54 18.87 -19.20
N SER A 114 13.10 19.97 -18.71
CA SER A 114 14.42 20.47 -19.14
C SER A 114 15.54 20.08 -18.17
N THR A 115 15.24 20.08 -16.86
CA THR A 115 16.16 19.66 -15.80
C THR A 115 15.37 18.89 -14.76
N LEU A 116 15.66 17.59 -14.62
CA LEU A 116 14.93 16.76 -13.70
C LEU A 116 15.34 17.09 -12.26
N ARG A 117 14.35 17.32 -11.41
CA ARG A 117 14.50 17.54 -9.97
C ARG A 117 13.68 16.51 -9.22
N VAL A 118 14.16 16.04 -8.08
CA VAL A 118 13.42 15.08 -7.25
C VAL A 118 12.70 15.81 -6.14
N PHE A 119 11.38 15.68 -6.09
CA PHE A 119 10.53 16.26 -5.05
C PHE A 119 10.15 15.26 -3.97
N ARG A 120 9.93 14.00 -4.33
CA ARG A 120 9.58 12.92 -3.39
C ARG A 120 10.10 11.58 -3.88
N ALA A 121 10.40 10.67 -2.96
CA ALA A 121 10.83 9.30 -3.28
C ALA A 121 10.37 8.35 -2.17
N TYR A 122 11.28 7.65 -1.50
CA TYR A 122 10.94 6.65 -0.48
C TYR A 122 10.18 7.24 0.72
N VAL A 123 9.13 6.55 1.14
CA VAL A 123 8.40 6.81 2.39
C VAL A 123 8.49 5.57 3.27
N PRO A 124 8.95 5.68 4.54
CA PRO A 124 9.03 4.52 5.43
C PRO A 124 7.67 3.81 5.61
N PRO A 125 7.55 2.51 5.25
CA PRO A 125 6.27 1.80 5.30
C PRO A 125 5.63 1.76 6.70
N HIS A 126 6.45 1.67 7.74
CA HIS A 126 6.00 1.66 9.13
C HIS A 126 5.41 3.02 9.55
N GLN A 127 5.97 4.14 9.06
CA GLN A 127 5.44 5.46 9.33
C GLN A 127 4.07 5.63 8.65
N ALA A 128 3.98 5.27 7.36
CA ALA A 128 2.73 5.32 6.61
C ALA A 128 1.63 4.46 7.26
N TYR A 129 1.98 3.25 7.74
CA TYR A 129 1.05 2.40 8.47
C TYR A 129 0.65 2.99 9.83
N ASN A 130 1.58 3.58 10.58
CA ASN A 130 1.26 4.19 11.88
C ASN A 130 0.28 5.37 11.74
N ASP A 131 0.36 6.14 10.67
CA ASP A 131 -0.59 7.23 10.42
C ASP A 131 -1.99 6.68 10.13
N GLN A 132 -2.09 5.62 9.31
CA GLN A 132 -3.33 4.88 9.09
C GLN A 132 -3.86 4.25 10.41
N TRP A 133 -2.98 3.68 11.23
CA TRP A 133 -3.32 3.07 12.52
C TRP A 133 -3.92 4.08 13.49
N ARG A 134 -3.35 5.30 13.59
CA ARG A 134 -3.91 6.38 14.41
C ARG A 134 -5.30 6.79 13.95
N ALA A 135 -5.49 6.95 12.64
CA ALA A 135 -6.81 7.24 12.08
C ALA A 135 -7.81 6.11 12.38
N TYR A 136 -7.35 4.86 12.33
CA TYR A 136 -8.18 3.70 12.67
C TYR A 136 -8.55 3.65 14.16
N MET A 137 -7.60 3.93 15.06
CA MET A 137 -7.88 4.02 16.50
C MET A 137 -8.96 5.06 16.80
N ALA A 138 -8.89 6.23 16.17
CA ALA A 138 -9.92 7.25 16.32
C ALA A 138 -11.29 6.80 15.80
N LEU A 139 -11.32 6.00 14.72
CA LEU A 139 -12.56 5.42 14.21
C LEU A 139 -13.16 4.40 15.19
N VAL A 140 -12.34 3.52 15.77
CA VAL A 140 -12.80 2.54 16.77
C VAL A 140 -13.32 3.24 18.02
N ASP A 141 -12.60 4.25 18.52
CA ASP A 141 -13.03 5.06 19.66
C ASP A 141 -14.37 5.76 19.39
N ALA A 142 -14.53 6.38 18.21
CA ALA A 142 -15.80 6.98 17.81
C ALA A 142 -16.93 5.95 17.72
N ALA A 143 -16.67 4.76 17.18
CA ALA A 143 -17.65 3.68 17.11
C ALA A 143 -18.08 3.17 18.49
N PHE A 144 -17.12 3.00 19.41
CA PHE A 144 -17.38 2.59 20.79
C PHE A 144 -18.21 3.64 21.54
N LYS A 145 -17.88 4.92 21.38
CA LYS A 145 -18.65 6.04 21.95
C LYS A 145 -20.07 6.10 21.40
N ALA A 146 -20.23 5.99 20.09
CA ALA A 146 -21.54 6.04 19.44
C ALA A 146 -22.47 4.89 19.87
N ALA A 147 -21.89 3.70 20.10
CA ALA A 147 -22.63 2.53 20.57
C ALA A 147 -22.71 2.43 22.12
N ASN A 148 -22.18 3.41 22.86
CA ASN A 148 -22.04 3.40 24.32
C ASN A 148 -21.44 2.08 24.86
N VAL A 149 -20.42 1.57 24.16
CA VAL A 149 -19.73 0.34 24.53
C VAL A 149 -18.86 0.58 25.76
N GLU A 150 -19.03 -0.25 26.78
CA GLU A 150 -18.21 -0.29 27.98
C GLU A 150 -17.59 -1.68 28.10
N VAL A 151 -16.26 -1.75 28.10
CA VAL A 151 -15.51 -3.02 28.18
C VAL A 151 -14.84 -3.15 29.55
N LYS A 152 -15.06 -4.28 30.23
CA LYS A 152 -14.48 -4.55 31.56
C LYS A 152 -13.07 -5.12 31.49
N ASP A 153 -12.82 -5.89 30.44
CA ASP A 153 -11.57 -6.61 30.23
C ASP A 153 -11.24 -6.75 28.74
N PHE A 154 -10.13 -7.44 28.46
CA PHE A 154 -9.63 -7.63 27.12
C PHE A 154 -10.53 -8.55 26.27
N ASP A 155 -11.25 -9.51 26.88
CA ASP A 155 -12.12 -10.44 26.15
C ASP A 155 -13.33 -9.71 25.58
N GLU A 156 -13.96 -8.86 26.40
CA GLU A 156 -15.06 -8.00 25.96
C GLU A 156 -14.59 -7.00 24.90
N PHE A 157 -13.38 -6.45 25.06
CA PHE A 157 -12.79 -5.60 24.04
C PHE A 157 -12.60 -6.30 22.71
N ILE A 158 -12.02 -7.50 22.67
CA ILE A 158 -11.84 -8.24 21.43
C ILE A 158 -13.19 -8.56 20.79
N LYS A 159 -14.20 -8.94 21.57
CA LYS A 159 -15.55 -9.19 21.07
C LYS A 159 -16.13 -7.95 20.35
N GLU A 160 -16.08 -6.79 20.99
CA GLU A 160 -16.61 -5.54 20.42
C GLU A 160 -15.77 -5.02 19.26
N LEU A 161 -14.45 -5.15 19.34
CA LEU A 161 -13.54 -4.82 18.24
C LEU A 161 -13.84 -5.65 16.99
N MET A 162 -14.11 -6.95 17.15
CA MET A 162 -14.46 -7.82 16.02
C MET A 162 -15.78 -7.41 15.34
N ILE A 163 -16.75 -6.86 16.08
CA ILE A 163 -17.99 -6.30 15.51
C ILE A 163 -17.69 -5.09 14.64
N VAL A 164 -16.81 -4.20 15.11
CA VAL A 164 -16.36 -3.03 14.33
C VAL A 164 -15.62 -3.49 13.07
N LEU A 165 -14.63 -4.40 13.23
CA LEU A 165 -13.83 -4.92 12.12
C LEU A 165 -14.69 -5.59 11.05
N ASN A 166 -15.72 -6.34 11.43
CA ASN A 166 -16.63 -6.97 10.48
C ASN A 166 -17.37 -5.96 9.58
N LYS A 167 -17.49 -4.69 10.01
CA LYS A 167 -18.12 -3.61 9.24
C LYS A 167 -17.11 -2.80 8.41
N THR A 168 -15.84 -2.77 8.82
CA THR A 168 -14.86 -1.80 8.30
C THR A 168 -13.68 -2.42 7.57
N ALA A 169 -13.29 -3.66 7.90
CA ALA A 169 -12.08 -4.32 7.40
C ALA A 169 -12.01 -4.41 5.87
N ALA A 170 -13.16 -4.53 5.21
CA ALA A 170 -13.25 -4.58 3.75
C ALA A 170 -12.85 -3.25 3.05
N THR A 171 -12.92 -2.11 3.74
CA THR A 171 -12.60 -0.78 3.15
C THR A 171 -11.39 -0.12 3.79
N THR A 172 -11.06 -0.54 5.00
CA THR A 172 -10.04 0.08 5.82
C THR A 172 -9.26 -1.01 6.53
N ALA A 173 -8.02 -1.22 6.07
CA ALA A 173 -7.11 -2.20 6.63
C ALA A 173 -6.78 -1.90 8.11
N PHE A 174 -6.87 -2.94 8.94
CA PHE A 174 -6.45 -2.96 10.33
C PHE A 174 -5.02 -3.47 10.47
N THR A 175 -4.61 -4.47 9.70
CA THR A 175 -3.27 -5.06 9.75
C THR A 175 -2.34 -4.40 8.74
N GLN A 176 -1.04 -4.36 9.06
CA GLN A 176 -0.04 -3.82 8.13
C GLN A 176 0.03 -4.60 6.80
N PRO A 177 -0.03 -5.94 6.76
CA PRO A 177 -0.10 -6.69 5.51
C PRO A 177 -1.28 -6.26 4.61
N ALA A 178 -2.48 -6.12 5.17
CA ALA A 178 -3.64 -5.61 4.42
C ALA A 178 -3.42 -4.16 3.95
N PHE A 179 -2.88 -3.30 4.81
CA PHE A 179 -2.57 -1.92 4.45
C PHE A 179 -1.59 -1.85 3.29
N THR A 180 -0.53 -2.66 3.31
CA THR A 180 0.48 -2.74 2.25
C THR A 180 -0.14 -3.08 0.89
N LYS A 181 -1.21 -3.89 0.84
CA LYS A 181 -1.97 -4.18 -0.40
C LYS A 181 -3.00 -3.11 -0.75
N SER A 182 -3.50 -2.37 0.24
CA SER A 182 -4.58 -1.40 0.05
C SER A 182 -4.20 -0.24 -0.89
N ARG A 183 -5.20 0.45 -1.43
CA ARG A 183 -4.99 1.67 -2.24
C ARG A 183 -4.41 2.85 -1.44
N ARG A 184 -4.39 2.76 -0.11
CA ARG A 184 -3.89 3.81 0.80
C ARG A 184 -2.38 3.71 1.03
N CYS A 185 -1.76 2.58 0.71
CA CYS A 185 -0.31 2.45 0.77
C CYS A 185 0.29 2.90 -0.57
N SER A 186 1.09 3.97 -0.52
CA SER A 186 1.73 4.55 -1.70
C SER A 186 2.81 3.62 -2.26
N ILE A 187 2.98 3.61 -3.58
CA ILE A 187 4.09 2.91 -4.23
C ILE A 187 5.47 3.41 -3.75
N GLN A 188 5.54 4.62 -3.21
CA GLN A 188 6.75 5.19 -2.60
C GLN A 188 7.30 4.36 -1.45
N THR A 189 6.48 3.55 -0.77
CA THR A 189 6.96 2.66 0.30
C THR A 189 7.82 1.50 -0.22
N SER A 190 7.82 1.26 -1.53
CA SER A 190 8.71 0.27 -2.16
C SER A 190 10.16 0.75 -2.26
N GLY A 191 10.40 2.07 -2.29
CA GLY A 191 11.72 2.63 -2.63
C GLY A 191 12.07 2.59 -4.12
N LEU A 192 11.16 2.12 -4.97
CA LEU A 192 11.33 2.06 -6.43
C LEU A 192 10.77 3.27 -7.19
N ALA A 193 10.05 4.16 -6.50
CA ALA A 193 9.36 5.29 -7.10
C ALA A 193 10.05 6.62 -6.78
N VAL A 194 10.11 7.50 -7.78
CA VAL A 194 10.67 8.85 -7.71
C VAL A 194 9.69 9.81 -8.37
N GLU A 195 9.37 10.93 -7.71
CA GLU A 195 8.48 11.97 -8.24
C GLU A 195 9.28 13.23 -8.60
N ILE A 196 9.19 13.65 -9.86
CA ILE A 196 9.93 14.79 -10.41
C ILE A 196 9.18 16.12 -10.40
N ALA A 197 8.00 16.15 -9.80
CA ALA A 197 7.22 17.36 -9.56
C ALA A 197 6.37 17.22 -8.30
N ASN A 198 6.00 18.35 -7.71
CA ASN A 198 5.10 18.44 -6.56
C ASN A 198 3.75 19.04 -6.97
N LEU A 199 3.15 18.48 -8.03
CA LEU A 199 1.84 18.90 -8.53
C LEU A 199 0.72 18.08 -7.88
N ASN A 200 -0.51 18.60 -7.96
CA ASN A 200 -1.68 17.92 -7.44
C ASN A 200 -2.11 16.78 -8.39
N ALA A 201 -1.96 15.54 -7.95
CA ALA A 201 -2.38 14.33 -8.67
C ALA A 201 -3.87 14.30 -9.04
N SER A 202 -4.74 15.10 -8.39
CA SER A 202 -6.15 15.22 -8.77
C SER A 202 -6.40 16.23 -9.89
N ASN A 203 -5.43 17.08 -10.24
CA ASN A 203 -5.57 18.04 -11.33
C ASN A 203 -5.05 17.42 -12.64
N ASP A 204 -5.96 16.99 -13.52
CA ASP A 204 -5.59 16.46 -14.84
C ASP A 204 -5.18 17.56 -15.82
N PHE A 205 -5.65 18.80 -15.62
CA PHE A 205 -5.23 19.91 -16.46
C PHE A 205 -3.72 20.16 -16.30
N ASP A 206 -3.22 20.19 -15.07
CA ASP A 206 -1.79 20.38 -14.80
C ASP A 206 -0.95 19.23 -15.38
N LYS A 207 -1.41 17.98 -15.27
CA LYS A 207 -0.75 16.82 -15.91
C LYS A 207 -0.61 17.02 -17.41
N ILE A 208 -1.67 17.50 -18.06
CA ILE A 208 -1.68 17.69 -19.51
C ILE A 208 -0.78 18.85 -19.91
N VAL A 209 -0.88 20.00 -19.24
CA VAL A 209 -0.16 21.21 -19.63
C VAL A 209 1.32 21.11 -19.29
N ALA A 210 1.66 20.64 -18.08
CA ALA A 210 3.04 20.62 -17.61
C ALA A 210 3.85 19.42 -18.14
N PHE A 211 3.19 18.32 -18.54
CA PHE A 211 3.89 17.11 -18.99
C PHE A 211 3.46 16.66 -20.38
N VAL A 212 2.20 16.25 -20.57
CA VAL A 212 1.79 15.56 -21.81
C VAL A 212 1.85 16.45 -23.06
N ARG A 213 1.68 17.77 -22.89
CA ARG A 213 1.84 18.77 -23.96
C ARG A 213 3.22 19.41 -24.01
N SER A 214 4.13 19.02 -23.12
CA SER A 214 5.51 19.50 -23.17
C SER A 214 6.14 19.15 -24.52
N PRO A 215 6.93 20.07 -25.13
CA PRO A 215 7.74 19.72 -26.30
C PRO A 215 8.76 18.61 -26.00
N ASN A 216 9.12 18.42 -24.73
CA ASN A 216 10.09 17.43 -24.28
C ASN A 216 9.44 16.08 -23.91
N TRP A 217 8.10 15.96 -23.96
CA TRP A 217 7.37 14.76 -23.53
C TRP A 217 7.88 13.47 -24.20
N GLY A 218 7.99 13.49 -25.53
CA GLY A 218 8.43 12.31 -26.29
C GLY A 218 9.86 11.90 -25.96
N PHE A 219 10.75 12.87 -25.74
CA PHE A 219 12.11 12.59 -25.28
C PHE A 219 12.10 12.02 -23.86
N TYR A 220 11.34 12.63 -22.95
CA TYR A 220 11.24 12.22 -21.55
C TYR A 220 10.82 10.77 -21.41
N VAL A 221 9.71 10.37 -22.04
CA VAL A 221 9.20 9.00 -21.92
C VAL A 221 10.18 7.97 -22.50
N ASN A 222 10.81 8.29 -23.64
CA ASN A 222 11.84 7.43 -24.24
C ASN A 222 13.09 7.32 -23.37
N ALA A 223 13.56 8.45 -22.83
CA ALA A 223 14.71 8.46 -21.94
C ALA A 223 14.42 7.66 -20.67
N CYS A 224 13.25 7.83 -20.06
CA CYS A 224 12.85 6.98 -18.92
C CYS A 224 12.92 5.50 -19.28
N ASN A 225 12.39 5.09 -20.44
CA ASN A 225 12.47 3.70 -20.89
C ASN A 225 13.91 3.20 -21.02
N SER A 226 14.79 3.97 -21.66
CA SER A 226 16.21 3.63 -21.87
C SER A 226 17.00 3.51 -20.56
N TYR A 227 16.56 4.18 -19.50
CA TYR A 227 17.17 4.12 -18.18
C TYR A 227 16.45 3.16 -17.22
N GLY A 228 15.48 2.38 -17.73
CA GLY A 228 14.77 1.36 -16.96
C GLY A 228 13.63 1.88 -16.08
N PHE A 229 13.03 3.02 -16.43
CA PHE A 229 11.88 3.60 -15.72
C PHE A 229 10.58 3.48 -16.53
N MET A 230 9.53 3.07 -15.83
CA MET A 230 8.14 3.25 -16.23
C MET A 230 7.63 4.62 -15.78
N VAL A 231 6.72 5.21 -16.55
CA VAL A 231 6.03 6.46 -16.24
C VAL A 231 4.59 6.14 -15.80
N ASP A 232 4.16 6.63 -14.65
CA ASP A 232 2.78 6.44 -14.17
C ASP A 232 1.79 7.22 -15.04
N GLN A 233 0.85 6.50 -15.64
CA GLN A 233 -0.20 7.05 -16.50
C GLN A 233 -1.05 8.10 -15.78
N TRP A 234 -1.29 7.94 -14.48
CA TRP A 234 -2.13 8.83 -13.69
C TRP A 234 -1.36 9.95 -13.00
N ASN A 235 -0.03 9.83 -12.93
CA ASN A 235 0.90 10.84 -12.39
C ASN A 235 2.15 10.91 -13.27
N PRO A 236 2.14 11.67 -14.39
CA PRO A 236 3.21 11.65 -15.38
C PRO A 236 4.62 12.02 -14.88
N TRP A 237 4.71 12.68 -13.72
CA TRP A 237 5.96 12.99 -13.04
C TRP A 237 6.45 11.88 -12.09
N ARG A 238 5.72 10.77 -11.95
CA ARG A 238 6.15 9.63 -11.16
C ARG A 238 6.83 8.61 -12.05
N LEU A 239 8.12 8.41 -11.78
CA LEU A 239 8.96 7.38 -12.35
C LEU A 239 8.99 6.19 -11.42
N VAL A 240 8.82 4.99 -11.97
CA VAL A 240 8.90 3.73 -11.23
C VAL A 240 9.95 2.86 -11.87
N ALA A 241 10.97 2.47 -11.13
CA ALA A 241 12.02 1.59 -11.61
C ALA A 241 11.43 0.24 -12.04
N ASP A 242 11.65 -0.15 -13.29
CA ASP A 242 11.27 -1.45 -13.84
C ASP A 242 12.37 -2.48 -13.51
N ILE A 243 12.15 -3.24 -12.45
CA ILE A 243 13.09 -4.27 -11.98
C ILE A 243 13.12 -5.52 -12.88
N GLY A 244 12.31 -5.54 -13.94
CA GLY A 244 12.36 -6.51 -15.03
C GLY A 244 13.02 -5.97 -16.30
N ALA A 245 13.26 -4.65 -16.40
CA ALA A 245 13.87 -4.05 -17.58
C ALA A 245 15.36 -4.42 -17.70
N PRO A 246 15.84 -4.83 -18.88
CA PRO A 246 17.26 -5.13 -19.09
C PRO A 246 18.20 -3.97 -18.72
N ALA A 247 17.83 -2.72 -19.05
CA ALA A 247 18.64 -1.54 -18.71
C ALA A 247 18.77 -1.36 -17.19
N MET A 248 17.67 -1.51 -16.43
CA MET A 248 17.69 -1.43 -14.97
C MET A 248 18.61 -2.50 -14.37
N ILE A 249 18.43 -3.76 -14.79
CA ILE A 249 19.18 -4.89 -14.24
C ILE A 249 20.67 -4.81 -14.61
N ARG A 250 20.97 -4.65 -15.91
CA ARG A 250 22.34 -4.77 -16.42
C ARG A 250 23.20 -3.56 -16.08
N ASP A 251 22.64 -2.35 -16.11
CA ASP A 251 23.43 -1.11 -16.03
C ASP A 251 23.48 -0.52 -14.62
N TYR A 252 22.53 -0.89 -13.75
CA TYR A 252 22.42 -0.30 -12.41
C TYR A 252 22.43 -1.34 -11.30
N VAL A 253 21.54 -2.34 -11.37
CA VAL A 253 21.41 -3.35 -10.30
C VAL A 253 22.64 -4.26 -10.21
N SER A 254 23.23 -4.64 -11.35
CA SER A 254 24.41 -5.53 -11.43
C SER A 254 25.63 -5.03 -10.64
N LYS A 255 25.77 -3.70 -10.50
CA LYS A 255 26.83 -3.05 -9.71
C LYS A 255 26.79 -3.42 -8.24
N TYR A 256 25.65 -3.92 -7.77
CA TYR A 256 25.43 -4.36 -6.39
C TYR A 256 25.46 -5.90 -6.27
N GLY A 257 25.97 -6.62 -7.26
CA GLY A 257 26.05 -8.09 -7.25
C GLY A 257 24.71 -8.79 -7.44
N VAL A 258 23.68 -8.07 -7.90
CA VAL A 258 22.31 -8.57 -8.09
C VAL A 258 22.01 -8.66 -9.58
N THR A 259 21.52 -9.80 -10.07
CA THR A 259 21.41 -10.07 -11.51
C THR A 259 20.00 -10.45 -11.97
N SER A 260 19.03 -10.55 -11.07
CA SER A 260 17.66 -10.91 -11.41
C SER A 260 16.63 -10.20 -10.56
N THR A 261 15.42 -10.07 -11.10
CA THR A 261 14.25 -9.56 -10.37
C THR A 261 13.96 -10.33 -9.08
N GLN A 262 14.18 -11.65 -9.06
CA GLN A 262 13.95 -12.46 -7.87
C GLN A 262 14.93 -12.08 -6.76
N GLN A 263 16.22 -11.98 -7.10
CA GLN A 263 17.23 -11.53 -6.13
C GLN A 263 16.98 -10.10 -5.64
N ILE A 264 16.50 -9.19 -6.49
CA ILE A 264 16.07 -7.84 -6.03
C ILE A 264 15.01 -7.97 -4.94
N ILE A 265 13.97 -8.78 -5.16
CA ILE A 265 12.88 -8.98 -4.19
C ILE A 265 13.44 -9.58 -2.89
N ASP A 266 14.26 -10.63 -2.99
CA ASP A 266 14.75 -11.36 -1.82
C ASP A 266 15.77 -10.56 -1.00
N LEU A 267 16.55 -9.67 -1.63
CA LEU A 267 17.63 -8.92 -0.99
C LEU A 267 17.23 -7.51 -0.55
N ALA A 268 16.24 -6.88 -1.20
CA ALA A 268 15.77 -5.54 -0.83
C ALA A 268 14.56 -5.56 0.11
N TYR A 269 13.85 -6.68 0.26
CA TYR A 269 12.58 -6.70 0.96
C TYR A 269 12.48 -7.83 1.99
N SER A 270 11.59 -7.64 2.96
CA SER A 270 11.18 -8.66 3.90
C SER A 270 9.66 -8.76 3.96
N TYR A 271 9.16 -9.91 4.40
CA TYR A 271 7.72 -10.11 4.57
C TYR A 271 7.12 -9.18 5.63
N THR A 272 6.06 -8.46 5.25
CA THR A 272 5.41 -7.48 6.14
C THR A 272 4.85 -8.13 7.40
N HIS A 273 4.23 -9.31 7.26
CA HIS A 273 3.56 -10.01 8.36
C HIS A 273 4.52 -10.36 9.50
N GLY A 274 5.78 -10.72 9.19
CA GLY A 274 6.75 -11.11 10.20
C GLY A 274 7.13 -9.96 11.14
N ARG A 275 7.30 -8.75 10.59
CA ARG A 275 7.57 -7.55 11.41
C ARG A 275 6.32 -7.07 12.14
N TYR A 276 5.18 -7.05 11.46
CA TYR A 276 3.91 -6.61 12.04
C TYR A 276 3.47 -7.48 13.22
N TYR A 277 3.51 -8.80 13.06
CA TYR A 277 2.98 -9.72 14.06
C TYR A 277 3.72 -9.62 15.40
N ARG A 278 5.02 -9.32 15.40
CA ARG A 278 5.79 -9.05 16.63
C ARG A 278 5.19 -7.92 17.47
N ASN A 279 4.55 -6.94 16.83
CA ASN A 279 3.90 -5.80 17.48
C ASN A 279 2.38 -5.96 17.59
N PHE A 280 1.80 -7.06 17.09
CA PHE A 280 0.35 -7.22 17.00
C PHE A 280 -0.34 -7.15 18.36
N LYS A 281 0.20 -7.86 19.36
CA LYS A 281 -0.32 -7.84 20.74
C LYS A 281 -0.22 -6.45 21.36
N TYR A 282 0.88 -5.73 21.11
CA TYR A 282 1.08 -4.36 21.56
C TYR A 282 0.05 -3.40 20.94
N TYR A 283 -0.23 -3.53 19.65
CA TYR A 283 -1.27 -2.75 18.97
C TYR A 283 -2.66 -2.99 19.59
N LEU A 284 -3.03 -4.25 19.84
CA LEU A 284 -4.30 -4.58 20.48
C LEU A 284 -4.39 -4.04 21.91
N LEU A 285 -3.32 -4.19 22.71
CA LEU A 285 -3.27 -3.70 24.08
C LEU A 285 -3.37 -2.17 24.15
N ASN A 286 -2.67 -1.47 23.27
CA ASN A 286 -2.76 -0.02 23.17
C ASN A 286 -4.17 0.45 22.81
N MET A 287 -4.82 -0.24 21.86
CA MET A 287 -6.18 0.09 21.48
C MET A 287 -7.16 -0.19 22.63
N TYR A 288 -7.03 -1.32 23.33
CA TYR A 288 -7.79 -1.61 24.54
C TYR A 288 -7.64 -0.50 25.59
N ASN A 289 -6.41 -0.12 25.89
CA ASN A 289 -6.11 0.92 26.87
C ASN A 289 -6.61 2.31 26.43
N HIS A 290 -6.75 2.55 25.13
CA HIS A 290 -7.28 3.79 24.58
C HIS A 290 -8.80 3.89 24.73
N VAL A 291 -9.54 2.81 24.46
CA VAL A 291 -11.01 2.84 24.45
C VAL A 291 -11.65 2.50 25.79
N ARG A 292 -10.93 1.82 26.70
CA ARG A 292 -11.47 1.44 28.00
C ARG A 292 -11.72 2.64 28.89
N LYS A 293 -12.84 2.62 29.62
CA LYS A 293 -13.10 3.54 30.73
C LYS A 293 -12.42 3.00 31.99
N LYS A 294 -11.96 3.87 32.90
CA LYS A 294 -11.37 3.44 34.19
C LYS A 294 -12.38 2.71 35.09
N MET A 295 -13.64 3.13 35.04
CA MET A 295 -14.75 2.49 35.74
C MET A 295 -15.93 2.33 34.78
N VAL A 296 -16.68 1.25 34.99
CA VAL A 296 -17.91 0.93 34.26
C VAL A 296 -19.00 0.54 35.25
N THR A 297 -20.26 0.75 34.86
CA THR A 297 -21.41 0.41 35.71
C THR A 297 -21.96 -0.93 35.26
N VAL A 298 -21.99 -1.90 36.18
CA VAL A 298 -22.55 -3.24 35.94
C VAL A 298 -23.83 -3.43 36.75
N GLU A 299 -24.76 -4.17 36.16
CA GLU A 299 -25.95 -4.63 36.86
C GLU A 299 -25.64 -5.93 37.59
N GLU A 300 -25.95 -5.98 38.88
CA GLU A 300 -25.79 -7.15 39.73
C GLU A 300 -27.17 -7.53 40.30
N GLN A 301 -27.53 -8.81 40.24
CA GLN A 301 -28.74 -9.34 40.85
C GLN A 301 -28.46 -9.66 42.32
N CYS A 302 -29.09 -8.93 43.23
CA CYS A 302 -28.95 -9.14 44.67
C CYS A 302 -30.33 -9.35 45.29
N GLY A 303 -30.64 -10.59 45.70
CA GLY A 303 -31.90 -10.91 46.38
C GLY A 303 -33.18 -10.60 45.58
N GLY A 304 -33.15 -10.75 44.25
CA GLY A 304 -34.29 -10.48 43.36
C GLY A 304 -34.47 -9.01 42.96
N ARG A 305 -33.52 -8.13 43.31
CA ARG A 305 -33.47 -6.73 42.83
C ARG A 305 -32.22 -6.51 41.97
N THR A 306 -32.37 -5.74 40.90
CA THR A 306 -31.24 -5.26 40.09
C THR A 306 -30.63 -4.04 40.75
N ILE A 307 -29.35 -4.13 41.14
CA ILE A 307 -28.57 -3.00 41.65
C ILE A 307 -27.49 -2.61 40.64
N GLN A 308 -27.20 -1.31 40.54
CA GLN A 308 -26.09 -0.81 39.73
C GLN A 308 -24.83 -0.65 40.59
N LYS A 309 -23.74 -1.27 40.15
CA LYS A 309 -22.45 -1.23 40.83
C LYS A 309 -21.38 -0.69 39.91
N ARG A 310 -20.58 0.26 40.39
CA ARG A 310 -19.38 0.70 39.68
C ARG A 310 -18.23 -0.25 39.99
N ILE A 311 -17.62 -0.79 38.94
CA ILE A 311 -16.43 -1.62 39.05
C ILE A 311 -15.27 -0.98 38.29
N GLN A 312 -14.06 -1.22 38.77
CA GLN A 312 -12.84 -0.82 38.10
C GLN A 312 -12.53 -1.80 36.96
N THR A 313 -12.21 -1.28 35.77
CA THR A 313 -11.85 -2.12 34.63
C THR A 313 -10.44 -2.69 34.78
N LYS A 314 -10.22 -3.88 34.25
CA LYS A 314 -8.92 -4.54 34.34
C LYS A 314 -7.90 -3.79 33.47
N THR A 315 -6.72 -3.54 34.02
CA THR A 315 -5.56 -3.07 33.24
C THR A 315 -4.66 -4.27 32.98
N TYR A 316 -3.94 -4.26 31.86
CA TYR A 316 -2.96 -5.28 31.53
C TYR A 316 -1.63 -4.61 31.21
N SER A 317 -0.54 -5.09 31.79
CA SER A 317 0.79 -4.97 31.21
C SER A 317 0.93 -5.93 30.02
N MET A 318 2.02 -5.82 29.26
CA MET A 318 2.27 -6.74 28.16
C MET A 318 2.51 -8.17 28.68
N GLU A 319 3.19 -8.30 29.81
CA GLU A 319 3.49 -9.55 30.51
C GLU A 319 2.19 -10.21 30.97
N GLU A 320 1.34 -9.48 31.72
CA GLU A 320 0.05 -9.97 32.21
C GLU A 320 -0.86 -10.44 31.06
N LEU A 321 -0.83 -9.73 29.92
CA LEU A 321 -1.59 -10.10 28.73
C LEU A 321 -1.07 -11.42 28.13
N THR A 322 0.25 -11.58 28.00
CA THR A 322 0.84 -12.80 27.43
C THR A 322 0.81 -13.99 28.36
N GLU A 323 0.71 -13.78 29.66
CA GLU A 323 0.48 -14.84 30.64
C GLU A 323 -0.97 -15.32 30.59
N LYS A 324 -1.93 -14.39 30.49
CA LYS A 324 -3.36 -14.73 30.39
C LYS A 324 -3.74 -15.36 29.04
N TYR A 325 -3.16 -14.90 27.93
CA TYR A 325 -3.53 -15.31 26.58
C TYR A 325 -2.35 -15.96 25.84
N SER A 326 -2.58 -17.19 25.37
CA SER A 326 -1.57 -17.97 24.65
C SER A 326 -1.23 -17.38 23.27
N GLU A 327 -0.09 -17.76 22.72
CA GLU A 327 0.26 -17.39 21.33
C GLU A 327 -0.76 -17.92 20.32
N SER A 328 -1.31 -19.11 20.55
CA SER A 328 -2.36 -19.70 19.71
C SER A 328 -3.63 -18.84 19.68
N TYR A 329 -4.00 -18.21 20.80
CA TYR A 329 -5.13 -17.28 20.85
C TYR A 329 -4.89 -16.06 19.95
N PHE A 330 -3.69 -15.46 20.01
CA PHE A 330 -3.36 -14.32 19.15
C PHE A 330 -3.22 -14.71 17.68
N LEU A 331 -2.71 -15.90 17.40
CA LEU A 331 -2.60 -16.41 16.04
C LEU A 331 -3.97 -16.68 15.42
N GLU A 332 -4.90 -17.23 16.20
CA GLU A 332 -6.30 -17.38 15.80
C GLU A 332 -6.94 -16.02 15.53
N LEU A 333 -6.79 -15.06 16.44
CA LEU A 333 -7.31 -13.71 16.26
C LEU A 333 -6.73 -13.05 15.01
N TYR A 334 -5.42 -13.16 14.80
CA TYR A 334 -4.76 -12.67 13.59
C TYR A 334 -5.38 -13.29 12.33
N CYS A 335 -5.52 -14.61 12.27
CA CYS A 335 -6.14 -15.29 11.13
C CYS A 335 -7.56 -14.77 10.87
N ARG A 336 -8.37 -14.64 11.93
CA ARG A 336 -9.75 -14.13 11.85
C ARG A 336 -9.81 -12.71 11.29
N ILE A 337 -8.95 -11.81 11.76
CA ILE A 337 -8.87 -10.43 11.25
C ILE A 337 -8.45 -10.44 9.79
N ARG A 338 -7.42 -11.20 9.42
CA ARG A 338 -6.94 -11.28 8.04
C ARG A 338 -8.02 -11.80 7.09
N PHE A 339 -8.85 -12.76 7.51
CA PHE A 339 -10.00 -13.20 6.71
C PHE A 339 -11.09 -12.15 6.53
N LEU A 340 -11.21 -11.16 7.42
CA LEU A 340 -12.15 -10.03 7.26
C LEU A 340 -11.61 -8.96 6.30
N GLU A 341 -10.29 -8.87 6.17
CA GLU A 341 -9.61 -7.87 5.33
C GLU A 341 -9.39 -8.32 3.89
N GLU A 342 -9.31 -9.62 3.65
CA GLU A 342 -9.13 -10.15 2.30
C GLU A 342 -10.46 -10.28 1.56
N GLU A 343 -10.45 -9.94 0.28
CA GLU A 343 -11.63 -10.02 -0.59
C GLU A 343 -11.99 -11.46 -0.97
N SER A 344 -11.02 -12.38 -0.89
CA SER A 344 -11.23 -13.79 -1.18
C SER A 344 -12.28 -14.40 -0.23
N SER A 345 -13.39 -14.88 -0.80
CA SER A 345 -14.45 -15.53 -0.02
C SER A 345 -14.05 -16.96 0.35
N PHE A 346 -13.66 -17.18 1.60
CA PHE A 346 -13.49 -18.52 2.15
C PHE A 346 -14.77 -19.00 2.83
N PRO A 347 -15.29 -20.20 2.49
CA PRO A 347 -16.31 -20.85 3.30
C PRO A 347 -15.84 -21.02 4.75
N GLU A 348 -16.76 -20.97 5.71
CA GLU A 348 -16.42 -20.97 7.13
C GLU A 348 -15.59 -22.19 7.55
N TYR A 349 -15.93 -23.38 7.03
CA TYR A 349 -15.16 -24.60 7.31
C TYR A 349 -13.70 -24.51 6.82
N LYS A 350 -13.43 -23.80 5.70
CA LYS A 350 -12.06 -23.57 5.21
C LYS A 350 -11.31 -22.59 6.10
N LYS A 351 -11.97 -21.53 6.59
CA LYS A 351 -11.36 -20.57 7.55
C LYS A 351 -10.92 -21.30 8.82
N ILE A 352 -11.80 -22.15 9.37
CA ILE A 352 -11.52 -22.97 10.55
C ILE A 352 -10.35 -23.92 10.28
N SER A 353 -10.38 -24.65 9.16
CA SER A 353 -9.30 -25.58 8.78
C SER A 353 -7.96 -24.88 8.64
N LEU A 354 -7.90 -23.77 7.91
CA LEU A 354 -6.67 -23.00 7.70
C LEU A 354 -6.12 -22.43 9.01
N THR A 355 -7.00 -21.99 9.91
CA THR A 355 -6.59 -21.47 11.23
C THR A 355 -5.99 -22.60 12.08
N LYS A 356 -6.63 -23.77 12.11
CA LYS A 356 -6.11 -24.96 12.80
C LYS A 356 -4.76 -25.40 12.23
N ASP A 357 -4.63 -25.44 10.90
CA ASP A 357 -3.38 -25.79 10.23
C ASP A 357 -2.26 -24.80 10.55
N THR A 358 -2.60 -23.51 10.67
CA THR A 358 -1.65 -22.45 11.04
C THR A 358 -1.15 -22.63 12.46
N ILE A 359 -2.05 -22.91 13.41
CA ILE A 359 -1.69 -23.20 14.82
C ILE A 359 -0.87 -24.49 14.93
N ALA A 360 -1.26 -25.55 14.21
CA ALA A 360 -0.51 -26.81 14.20
C ALA A 360 0.91 -26.63 13.63
N LEU A 361 1.06 -25.80 12.59
CA LEU A 361 2.37 -25.47 12.02
C LEU A 361 3.22 -24.61 12.97
N TYR A 362 2.59 -23.70 13.71
CA TYR A 362 3.26 -22.94 14.77
C TYR A 362 3.82 -23.89 15.85
N ASN A 363 3.00 -24.82 16.36
CA ASN A 363 3.40 -25.76 17.41
C ASN A 363 4.48 -26.75 16.98
N SER A 364 4.52 -27.12 15.69
CA SER A 364 5.46 -28.14 15.17
C SER A 364 6.74 -27.56 14.56
N LYS A 365 6.75 -26.28 14.16
CA LYS A 365 7.90 -25.64 13.52
C LYS A 365 8.27 -24.31 14.15
N SER A 366 7.57 -23.25 13.76
CA SER A 366 7.82 -21.90 14.25
C SER A 366 6.70 -20.95 13.84
N LEU A 367 6.61 -19.83 14.56
CA LEU A 367 5.68 -18.75 14.25
C LEU A 367 5.90 -18.17 12.84
N GLY A 368 7.16 -18.01 12.43
CA GLY A 368 7.51 -17.52 11.10
C GLY A 368 6.98 -18.44 9.98
N ALA A 369 7.21 -19.74 10.11
CA ALA A 369 6.72 -20.72 9.13
C ALA A 369 5.19 -20.77 9.06
N ALA A 370 4.51 -20.65 10.21
CA ALA A 370 3.06 -20.60 10.29
C ALA A 370 2.49 -19.38 9.56
N LEU A 371 2.99 -18.18 9.89
CA LEU A 371 2.54 -16.92 9.28
C LEU A 371 2.83 -16.88 7.78
N GLU A 372 4.01 -17.32 7.35
CA GLU A 372 4.39 -17.33 5.93
C GLU A 372 3.45 -18.25 5.12
N LYS A 373 3.19 -19.46 5.62
CA LYS A 373 2.26 -20.39 4.95
C LYS A 373 0.86 -19.82 4.88
N PHE A 374 0.36 -19.25 5.98
CA PHE A 374 -0.97 -18.63 6.04
C PHE A 374 -1.09 -17.47 5.04
N GLU A 375 -0.17 -16.51 5.10
CA GLU A 375 -0.19 -15.33 4.21
C GLU A 375 -0.05 -15.72 2.75
N ARG A 376 0.78 -16.72 2.41
CA ARG A 376 0.87 -17.21 1.03
C ARG A 376 -0.44 -17.83 0.52
N ILE A 377 -1.26 -18.39 1.40
CA ILE A 377 -2.56 -18.98 1.02
C ILE A 377 -3.62 -17.90 0.82
N ILE A 378 -3.72 -16.94 1.74
CA ILE A 378 -4.80 -15.94 1.71
C ILE A 378 -4.59 -14.85 0.65
N ASN A 379 -3.35 -14.57 0.24
CA ASN A 379 -3.04 -13.47 -0.69
C ASN A 379 -3.12 -13.83 -2.18
N LYS A 380 -3.67 -14.99 -2.56
CA LYS A 380 -3.74 -15.42 -3.97
C LYS A 380 -4.67 -14.53 -4.80
N THR A 381 -4.15 -13.82 -5.81
CA THR A 381 -4.85 -12.75 -6.56
C THR A 381 -6.01 -13.16 -7.47
N PHE A 382 -6.18 -14.45 -7.73
CA PHE A 382 -7.36 -14.93 -8.43
C PHE A 382 -8.56 -14.58 -7.54
N ASP A 383 -9.44 -13.70 -8.03
CA ASP A 383 -10.73 -13.27 -7.42
C ASP A 383 -10.75 -11.91 -6.69
N TYR A 384 -9.71 -11.07 -6.74
CA TYR A 384 -9.78 -9.69 -6.19
C TYR A 384 -10.45 -8.71 -7.15
N SER A 385 -11.25 -7.79 -6.62
CA SER A 385 -11.80 -6.66 -7.36
C SER A 385 -10.68 -5.82 -7.97
N GLY A 386 -10.67 -5.80 -9.29
CA GLY A 386 -9.68 -5.13 -10.09
C GLY A 386 -8.47 -5.98 -10.46
N SER A 387 -8.36 -7.25 -10.06
CA SER A 387 -7.36 -8.19 -10.62
C SER A 387 -7.62 -8.46 -12.09
N MET A 388 -6.62 -8.96 -12.83
CA MET A 388 -6.80 -9.22 -14.25
C MET A 388 -7.87 -10.29 -14.50
N SER A 389 -7.93 -11.35 -13.68
CA SER A 389 -8.97 -12.37 -13.79
C SER A 389 -10.35 -11.78 -13.54
N TYR A 390 -10.52 -10.99 -12.47
CA TYR A 390 -11.76 -10.29 -12.17
C TYR A 390 -12.21 -9.37 -13.31
N ILE A 391 -11.28 -8.61 -13.90
CA ILE A 391 -11.59 -7.69 -15.00
C ILE A 391 -12.00 -8.47 -16.25
N ILE A 392 -11.34 -9.60 -16.55
CA ILE A 392 -11.71 -10.47 -17.67
C ILE A 392 -13.12 -11.02 -17.46
N ASP A 393 -13.40 -11.57 -16.27
CA ASP A 393 -14.70 -12.19 -15.97
C ASP A 393 -15.83 -11.15 -15.92
N HIS A 394 -15.58 -9.97 -15.35
CA HIS A 394 -16.53 -8.86 -15.38
C HIS A 394 -16.82 -8.39 -16.81
N ARG A 395 -15.80 -8.27 -17.67
CA ARG A 395 -15.99 -7.90 -19.08
C ARG A 395 -16.77 -8.96 -19.87
N ARG A 396 -16.56 -10.24 -19.57
CA ARG A 396 -17.35 -11.34 -20.14
C ARG A 396 -18.81 -11.21 -19.71
N ALA A 397 -19.06 -11.06 -18.40
CA ALA A 397 -20.40 -10.89 -17.87
C ALA A 397 -21.14 -9.67 -18.46
N VAL A 398 -20.45 -8.54 -18.65
CA VAL A 398 -21.03 -7.35 -19.30
C VAL A 398 -21.39 -7.64 -20.76
N ARG A 399 -20.48 -8.25 -21.55
CA ARG A 399 -20.78 -8.65 -22.93
C ARG A 399 -21.97 -9.59 -23.02
N ASP A 400 -22.02 -10.59 -22.13
CA ASP A 400 -23.09 -11.58 -22.12
C ASP A 400 -24.43 -10.95 -21.71
N SER A 401 -24.40 -9.88 -20.89
CA SER A 401 -25.59 -9.12 -20.50
C SER A 401 -26.08 -8.11 -21.54
N GLU A 402 -25.20 -7.65 -22.43
CA GLU A 402 -25.54 -6.72 -23.50
C GLU A 402 -26.17 -7.42 -24.71
N GLY A 403 -26.14 -8.76 -24.77
CA GLY A 403 -26.70 -9.55 -25.86
C GLY A 403 -26.00 -9.33 -27.21
N PRO A 404 -26.22 -10.21 -28.21
CA PRO A 404 -25.69 -10.03 -29.56
C PRO A 404 -26.29 -8.83 -30.30
#